data_AF-A0AA41YYG1-F1
#
_entry.id   AF-A0AA41YYG1-F1
#
_cell.length_a   1.000
_cell.length_b   1.000
_cell.length_c   1.000
_cell.angle_alpha   90.00
_cell.angle_beta   90.00
_cell.angle_gamma   90.00
#
_symmetry.space_group_name_H-M   'P 1'
#
loop_
_entity.id
_entity.type
_entity.pdbx_description
1 polymer ?
#
loop_
_entity_poly.entity_id
_entity_poly.type
_entity_poly.pdbx_seq_one_letter_code
_entity_poly.pdbx_strand_id
1 'polypeptide(L)'
;MSEACRRAIDLIGLGPTPRGRRLPAIALLLVSALVAPARAQAPDSVWLEDLTWTELRDQIRAGTTTVIIPVGGVEQSGPALALGKHDARARVLAEAIARRLGHTLVAPVVAYVPEGGVEPPTSHMRFPGTITVPDDAFRKTIESAAASFKLHGFKDVVLIGEHGSYQSDLGAVAEALNRRWAATPARAHFIPDYYRGATTDFSLILKQHGYSAAEIGTHAGVADTSLTMAVAPSMVRTGALKAAADLDAVNGVYGDPRRSNAAMGQLAIEAIVTRTVAAIKVAITRTSHP
;
A
#
# COMPACT_ATOMS: atom_id res chain seq x y z
N MET A 1 -88.56 -21.95 -23.92
CA MET A 1 -88.02 -21.29 -22.72
C MET A 1 -86.77 -20.55 -23.13
N SER A 2 -86.62 -19.24 -23.12
CA SER A 2 -87.49 -18.09 -22.83
C SER A 2 -86.72 -16.89 -23.45
N GLU A 3 -87.45 -16.06 -24.21
CA GLU A 3 -87.46 -14.58 -24.22
C GLU A 3 -86.23 -13.83 -23.64
N ALA A 4 -85.78 -12.67 -24.09
CA ALA A 4 -86.21 -11.67 -25.05
C ALA A 4 -85.06 -10.61 -25.05
N CYS A 5 -84.50 -10.20 -26.19
CA CYS A 5 -84.94 -9.05 -26.98
C CYS A 5 -84.92 -7.68 -26.24
N ARG A 6 -83.97 -6.81 -26.62
CA ARG A 6 -84.03 -5.31 -26.73
C ARG A 6 -82.59 -4.77 -26.77
N ARG A 7 -82.12 -3.93 -27.70
CA ARG A 7 -82.77 -2.96 -28.61
C ARG A 7 -81.91 -2.74 -29.85
N ALA A 8 -82.60 -2.34 -30.91
CA ALA A 8 -82.10 -2.05 -32.24
C ALA A 8 -82.04 -0.53 -32.50
N ILE A 9 -81.26 -0.15 -33.51
CA ILE A 9 -81.46 0.96 -34.48
C ILE A 9 -81.34 2.41 -33.96
N ASP A 10 -80.36 3.14 -34.50
CA ASP A 10 -80.54 4.40 -35.24
C ASP A 10 -79.18 4.80 -35.85
N LEU A 11 -78.97 4.68 -37.16
CA LEU A 11 -79.40 5.54 -38.27
C LEU A 11 -78.30 6.53 -38.70
N ILE A 12 -78.04 6.44 -39.99
CA ILE A 12 -77.07 7.14 -40.81
C ILE A 12 -77.22 8.65 -40.67
N GLY A 13 -76.13 9.33 -40.32
CA GLY A 13 -76.01 10.79 -40.33
C GLY A 13 -74.68 11.21 -40.98
N LEU A 14 -74.63 11.12 -42.31
CA LEU A 14 -73.58 11.69 -43.14
C LEU A 14 -73.60 13.22 -43.01
N GLY A 15 -72.62 13.78 -42.29
CA GLY A 15 -72.31 15.21 -42.31
C GLY A 15 -71.22 15.54 -43.36
N PRO A 16 -71.22 16.75 -43.95
CA PRO A 16 -70.32 17.12 -45.05
C PRO A 16 -68.92 17.52 -44.58
N THR A 17 -67.92 17.20 -45.43
CA THR A 17 -66.47 17.48 -45.29
C THR A 17 -66.14 18.98 -45.25
N PRO A 18 -64.98 19.42 -44.71
CA PRO A 18 -63.84 19.62 -45.63
C PRO A 18 -62.41 19.48 -45.04
N ARG A 19 -61.49 19.18 -45.97
CA ARG A 19 -60.07 19.58 -46.03
C ARG A 19 -59.07 18.99 -45.03
N GLY A 20 -58.11 18.27 -45.64
CA GLY A 20 -56.71 18.35 -45.27
C GLY A 20 -56.28 17.43 -44.14
N ARG A 21 -55.98 16.16 -44.46
CA ARG A 21 -55.13 15.34 -43.60
C ARG A 21 -53.80 15.09 -44.29
N ARG A 22 -52.80 15.85 -43.82
CA ARG A 22 -51.38 15.60 -44.02
C ARG A 22 -51.07 14.19 -43.50
N LEU A 23 -50.34 13.42 -44.29
CA LEU A 23 -49.70 12.18 -43.86
C LEU A 23 -48.91 12.44 -42.56
N PRO A 24 -48.98 11.56 -41.53
CA PRO A 24 -48.08 11.70 -40.41
C PRO A 24 -46.68 11.33 -40.92
N ALA A 25 -45.78 12.30 -40.90
CA ALA A 25 -44.35 12.04 -41.04
C ALA A 25 -43.96 11.08 -39.90
N ILE A 26 -43.61 9.84 -40.28
CA ILE A 26 -42.97 8.90 -39.37
C ILE A 26 -41.64 9.55 -38.99
N ALA A 27 -41.60 10.15 -37.79
CA ALA A 27 -40.38 10.66 -37.20
C ALA A 27 -39.49 9.44 -36.91
N LEU A 28 -38.53 9.21 -37.80
CA LEU A 28 -37.43 8.29 -37.57
C LEU A 28 -36.59 8.86 -36.43
N LEU A 29 -36.89 8.45 -35.21
CA LEU A 29 -36.05 8.69 -34.04
C LEU A 29 -34.73 7.94 -34.27
N LEU A 30 -33.77 8.65 -34.85
CA LEU A 30 -32.35 8.29 -34.77
C LEU A 30 -31.96 8.38 -33.30
N VAL A 31 -32.11 7.26 -32.58
CA VAL A 31 -31.43 7.05 -31.30
C VAL A 31 -29.95 6.92 -31.65
N SER A 32 -29.27 8.05 -31.74
CA SER A 32 -27.82 8.09 -31.64
C SER A 32 -27.49 7.58 -30.25
N ALA A 33 -27.31 6.27 -30.11
CA ALA A 33 -26.67 5.69 -28.95
C ALA A 33 -25.27 6.32 -28.91
N LEU A 34 -25.12 7.35 -28.08
CA LEU A 34 -23.84 7.77 -27.57
C LEU A 34 -23.29 6.54 -26.86
N VAL A 35 -22.55 5.71 -27.61
CA VAL A 35 -21.59 4.78 -27.03
C VAL A 35 -20.51 5.69 -26.45
N ALA A 36 -20.80 6.29 -25.30
CA ALA A 36 -19.75 6.75 -24.42
C ALA A 36 -18.85 5.53 -24.24
N PRO A 37 -17.55 5.63 -24.56
CA PRO A 37 -16.67 4.53 -24.26
C PRO A 37 -16.88 4.27 -22.77
N ALA A 38 -17.26 3.06 -22.41
CA ALA A 38 -17.20 2.61 -21.04
C ALA A 38 -15.73 2.74 -20.64
N ARG A 39 -15.33 3.92 -20.17
CA ARG A 39 -14.07 4.08 -19.46
C ARG A 39 -14.24 3.17 -18.28
N ALA A 40 -13.58 2.02 -18.31
CA ALA A 40 -13.40 1.22 -17.11
C ALA A 40 -12.97 2.20 -16.03
N GLN A 41 -13.79 2.33 -14.99
CA GLN A 41 -13.52 3.26 -13.92
C GLN A 41 -12.18 2.83 -13.33
N ALA A 42 -11.22 3.76 -13.28
CA ALA A 42 -9.91 3.47 -12.72
C ALA A 42 -10.09 2.84 -11.34
N PRO A 43 -9.35 1.77 -11.00
CA PRO A 43 -9.54 1.08 -9.74
C PRO A 43 -9.29 2.04 -8.57
N ASP A 44 -10.02 1.87 -7.47
CA ASP A 44 -9.73 2.53 -6.19
C ASP A 44 -8.50 1.86 -5.56
N SER A 45 -7.33 2.16 -6.14
CA SER A 45 -6.05 1.67 -5.70
C SER A 45 -5.04 2.81 -5.57
N VAL A 46 -4.21 2.67 -4.55
CA VAL A 46 -3.00 3.49 -4.37
C VAL A 46 -1.77 2.79 -4.95
N TRP A 47 -1.88 1.54 -5.40
CA TRP A 47 -0.77 0.78 -5.94
C TRP A 47 -0.51 1.13 -7.40
N LEU A 48 0.73 1.49 -7.71
CA LEU A 48 1.15 1.81 -9.08
C LEU A 48 0.89 0.65 -10.05
N GLU A 49 1.12 -0.58 -9.59
CA GLU A 49 0.99 -1.81 -10.38
C GLU A 49 -0.46 -2.18 -10.75
N ASP A 50 -1.45 -1.53 -10.11
CA ASP A 50 -2.87 -1.70 -10.42
C ASP A 50 -3.35 -0.72 -11.50
N LEU A 51 -2.55 0.29 -11.85
CA LEU A 51 -2.92 1.35 -12.78
C LEU A 51 -2.33 1.11 -14.17
N THR A 52 -3.13 1.39 -15.20
CA THR A 52 -2.58 1.61 -16.53
C THR A 52 -1.75 2.90 -16.55
N TRP A 53 -0.75 2.97 -17.44
CA TRP A 53 0.08 4.17 -17.55
C TRP A 53 -0.73 5.44 -17.88
N THR A 54 -1.88 5.30 -18.58
CA THR A 54 -2.78 6.42 -18.89
C THR A 54 -3.55 6.91 -17.67
N GLU A 55 -3.98 6.02 -16.78
CA GLU A 55 -4.62 6.39 -15.51
C GLU A 55 -3.61 7.09 -14.61
N LEU A 56 -2.38 6.57 -14.52
CA LEU A 56 -1.28 7.23 -13.80
C LEU A 56 -1.02 8.65 -14.32
N ARG A 57 -0.88 8.82 -15.63
CA ARG A 57 -0.70 10.14 -16.26
C ARG A 57 -1.80 11.11 -15.85
N ASP A 58 -3.04 10.65 -15.87
CA ASP A 58 -4.20 11.50 -15.58
C ASP A 58 -4.29 11.82 -14.08
N GLN A 59 -3.93 10.89 -13.18
CA GLN A 59 -3.79 11.16 -11.75
C GLN A 59 -2.69 12.16 -11.43
N ILE A 60 -1.52 12.06 -12.08
CA ILE A 60 -0.42 13.03 -11.91
C ILE A 60 -0.87 14.43 -12.34
N ARG A 61 -1.58 14.54 -13.47
CA ARG A 61 -2.19 15.81 -13.93
C ARG A 61 -3.24 16.35 -12.96
N ALA A 62 -3.94 15.46 -12.26
CA ALA A 62 -4.93 15.79 -11.22
C ALA A 62 -4.30 16.09 -9.84
N GLY A 63 -2.97 16.05 -9.70
CA GLY A 63 -2.27 16.46 -8.48
C GLY A 63 -1.70 15.33 -7.63
N THR A 64 -1.78 14.06 -8.07
CA THR A 64 -1.09 12.94 -7.42
C THR A 64 0.41 13.04 -7.71
N THR A 65 1.14 13.78 -6.87
CA THR A 65 2.58 14.07 -7.08
C THR A 65 3.51 13.42 -6.06
N THR A 66 2.97 12.62 -5.14
CA THR A 66 3.76 11.88 -4.14
C THR A 66 3.75 10.39 -4.46
N VAL A 67 4.90 9.73 -4.33
CA VAL A 67 5.01 8.28 -4.40
C VAL A 67 5.82 7.74 -3.23
N ILE A 68 5.34 6.69 -2.60
CA ILE A 68 6.06 5.93 -1.58
C ILE A 68 6.76 4.76 -2.26
N ILE A 69 8.06 4.61 -2.04
CA ILE A 69 8.82 3.39 -2.32
C ILE A 69 8.94 2.63 -1.00
N PRO A 70 8.09 1.61 -0.77
CA PRO A 70 8.21 0.77 0.41
C PRO A 70 9.32 -0.27 0.23
N VAL A 71 10.16 -0.41 1.25
CA VAL A 71 11.24 -1.40 1.28
C VAL A 71 10.95 -2.42 2.37
N GLY A 72 10.90 -3.69 1.96
CA GLY A 72 10.64 -4.85 2.81
C GLY A 72 11.91 -5.70 3.00
N GLY A 73 11.85 -6.98 2.64
CA GLY A 73 12.93 -7.93 2.81
C GLY A 73 12.44 -9.37 3.02
N VAL A 74 13.30 -10.34 2.69
CA VAL A 74 13.08 -11.76 2.97
C VAL A 74 14.15 -12.23 3.95
N GLU A 75 13.73 -12.49 5.18
CA GLU A 75 14.63 -12.66 6.31
C GLU A 75 14.11 -13.70 7.31
N GLN A 76 15.02 -14.47 7.91
CA GLN A 76 14.71 -15.40 8.99
C GLN A 76 14.03 -14.69 10.17
N SER A 77 13.08 -15.32 10.86
CA SER A 77 12.43 -14.70 12.02
C SER A 77 12.02 -15.74 13.04
N GLY A 78 12.96 -16.62 13.33
CA GLY A 78 12.71 -17.80 14.14
C GLY A 78 11.73 -18.79 13.51
N PRO A 79 11.28 -19.78 14.28
CA PRO A 79 10.54 -20.93 13.75
C PRO A 79 9.07 -20.63 13.43
N ALA A 80 8.53 -19.51 13.91
CA ALA A 80 7.11 -19.22 13.88
C ALA A 80 6.67 -18.20 12.81
N LEU A 81 7.58 -17.38 12.29
CA LEU A 81 7.27 -16.37 11.28
C LEU A 81 7.76 -16.80 9.90
N ALA A 82 6.93 -16.55 8.88
CA ALA A 82 7.34 -16.74 7.50
C ALA A 82 8.38 -15.69 7.06
N LEU A 83 9.29 -16.09 6.16
CA LEU A 83 10.44 -15.28 5.72
C LEU A 83 10.06 -13.92 5.12
N GLY A 84 8.92 -13.83 4.44
CA GLY A 84 8.46 -12.60 3.75
C GLY A 84 7.70 -11.61 4.66
N LYS A 85 7.84 -11.69 5.99
CA LYS A 85 7.05 -10.84 6.91
C LYS A 85 7.25 -9.35 6.62
N HIS A 86 8.48 -8.94 6.27
CA HIS A 86 8.81 -7.53 6.02
C HIS A 86 8.07 -7.01 4.80
N ASP A 87 8.03 -7.78 3.71
CA ASP A 87 7.29 -7.41 2.50
C ASP A 87 5.78 -7.25 2.77
N ALA A 88 5.19 -8.19 3.52
CA ALA A 88 3.77 -8.12 3.87
C ALA A 88 3.44 -6.89 4.74
N ARG A 89 4.29 -6.59 5.73
CA ARG A 89 4.17 -5.40 6.59
C ARG A 89 4.34 -4.11 5.79
N ALA A 90 5.39 -4.03 4.96
CA ALA A 90 5.64 -2.90 4.08
C ALA A 90 4.44 -2.65 3.16
N ARG A 91 3.85 -3.71 2.58
CA ARG A 91 2.67 -3.61 1.72
C ARG A 91 1.48 -2.97 2.44
N VAL A 92 1.01 -3.58 3.53
CA VAL A 92 -0.20 -3.12 4.22
C VAL A 92 -0.03 -1.73 4.84
N LEU A 93 1.13 -1.46 5.44
CA LEU A 93 1.39 -0.18 6.09
C LEU A 93 1.55 0.95 5.06
N ALA A 94 2.25 0.72 3.94
CA ALA A 94 2.41 1.73 2.89
C ALA A 94 1.07 2.13 2.26
N GLU A 95 0.18 1.16 2.01
CA GLU A 95 -1.17 1.43 1.53
C GLU A 95 -1.96 2.30 2.53
N ALA A 96 -1.96 1.94 3.80
CA ALA A 96 -2.65 2.72 4.84
C ALA A 96 -2.11 4.16 4.94
N ILE A 97 -0.79 4.33 4.83
CA ILE A 97 -0.13 5.64 4.83
C ILE A 97 -0.56 6.45 3.59
N ALA A 98 -0.47 5.88 2.39
CA ALA A 98 -0.83 6.55 1.15
C ALA A 98 -2.29 6.99 1.13
N ARG A 99 -3.21 6.12 1.56
CA ARG A 99 -4.64 6.45 1.67
C ARG A 99 -4.89 7.61 2.64
N ARG A 100 -4.19 7.66 3.78
CA ARG A 100 -4.33 8.74 4.78
C ARG A 100 -3.67 10.06 4.38
N LEU A 101 -2.68 10.01 3.49
CA LEU A 101 -2.09 11.20 2.89
C LEU A 101 -2.98 11.79 1.79
N GLY A 102 -3.62 10.94 0.98
CA GLY A 102 -4.27 11.34 -0.26
C GLY A 102 -3.25 11.77 -1.32
N HIS A 103 -3.65 11.80 -2.59
CA HIS A 103 -2.78 12.19 -3.73
C HIS A 103 -1.39 11.54 -3.71
N THR A 104 -1.33 10.29 -3.23
CA THR A 104 -0.10 9.54 -2.98
C THR A 104 -0.28 8.14 -3.51
N LEU A 105 0.68 7.68 -4.32
CA LEU A 105 0.75 6.30 -4.80
C LEU A 105 1.85 5.52 -4.07
N VAL A 106 1.79 4.20 -4.19
CA VAL A 106 2.75 3.25 -3.64
C VAL A 106 3.37 2.47 -4.80
N ALA A 107 4.70 2.51 -4.88
CA ALA A 107 5.48 1.70 -5.81
C ALA A 107 5.49 0.22 -5.36
N PRO A 108 5.85 -0.73 -6.25
CA PRO A 108 6.06 -2.12 -5.85
C PRO A 108 7.04 -2.23 -4.69
N VAL A 109 6.79 -3.18 -3.78
CA VAL A 109 7.66 -3.41 -2.61
C VAL A 109 9.04 -3.87 -3.09
N VAL A 110 10.08 -3.20 -2.59
CA VAL A 110 11.46 -3.64 -2.80
C VAL A 110 11.76 -4.77 -1.83
N ALA A 111 11.78 -6.01 -2.36
CA ALA A 111 11.98 -7.23 -1.59
C ALA A 111 13.45 -7.69 -1.47
N TYR A 112 14.30 -7.26 -2.39
CA TYR A 112 15.72 -7.62 -2.42
C TYR A 112 16.55 -6.52 -1.75
N VAL A 113 17.05 -6.81 -0.55
CA VAL A 113 17.66 -5.83 0.35
C VAL A 113 18.93 -6.39 1.01
N PRO A 114 19.79 -5.56 1.63
CA PRO A 114 20.92 -6.05 2.42
C PRO A 114 20.47 -6.76 3.71
N GLU A 115 20.83 -8.03 3.88
CA GLU A 115 20.53 -8.85 5.07
C GLU A 115 21.75 -9.54 5.69
N GLY A 116 22.94 -9.25 5.18
CA GLY A 116 24.21 -9.84 5.60
C GLY A 116 25.11 -10.21 4.43
N GLY A 117 26.26 -10.79 4.75
CA GLY A 117 27.24 -11.29 3.78
C GLY A 117 27.00 -12.75 3.41
N VAL A 118 27.38 -13.13 2.18
CA VAL A 118 27.23 -14.49 1.65
C VAL A 118 28.44 -15.37 1.99
N GLU A 119 29.66 -14.82 1.85
CA GLU A 119 30.91 -15.58 2.00
C GLU A 119 31.93 -14.80 2.87
N PRO A 120 32.12 -15.19 4.15
CA PRO A 120 31.32 -16.16 4.91
C PRO A 120 29.92 -15.59 5.24
N PRO A 121 28.94 -16.46 5.56
CA PRO A 121 27.61 -16.02 5.99
C PRO A 121 27.65 -15.15 7.25
N THR A 122 27.05 -13.97 7.19
CA THR A 122 26.90 -13.07 8.36
C THR A 122 25.45 -12.64 8.57
N SER A 123 25.15 -12.10 9.76
CA SER A 123 23.80 -11.63 10.11
C SER A 123 22.72 -12.68 9.84
N HIS A 124 21.70 -12.35 9.04
CA HIS A 124 20.57 -13.22 8.78
C HIS A 124 20.85 -14.25 7.67
N MET A 125 21.92 -14.05 6.89
CA MET A 125 22.42 -15.03 5.91
C MET A 125 22.96 -16.31 6.55
N ARG A 126 23.13 -16.35 7.88
CA ARG A 126 23.41 -17.59 8.63
C ARG A 126 22.24 -18.58 8.62
N PHE A 127 21.05 -18.15 8.21
CA PHE A 127 19.83 -18.94 8.23
C PHE A 127 19.32 -19.19 6.81
N PRO A 128 18.82 -20.41 6.51
CA PRO A 128 18.33 -20.74 5.18
C PRO A 128 17.09 -19.91 4.82
N GLY A 129 17.06 -19.43 3.57
CA GLY A 129 15.92 -18.72 3.00
C GLY A 129 16.01 -17.20 3.08
N THR A 130 16.88 -16.63 3.92
CA THR A 130 17.22 -15.19 3.86
C THR A 130 17.82 -14.85 2.50
N ILE A 131 17.43 -13.72 1.93
CA ILE A 131 17.98 -13.21 0.66
C ILE A 131 18.68 -11.89 0.93
N THR A 132 19.93 -11.76 0.47
CA THR A 132 20.71 -10.52 0.55
C THR A 132 21.12 -10.03 -0.83
N VAL A 133 21.19 -8.71 -1.01
CA VAL A 133 21.88 -8.06 -2.14
C VAL A 133 22.94 -7.10 -1.61
N PRO A 134 24.02 -6.83 -2.37
CA PRO A 134 25.00 -5.81 -1.99
C PRO A 134 24.38 -4.42 -1.83
N ASP A 135 24.86 -3.66 -0.85
CA ASP A 135 24.40 -2.29 -0.56
C ASP A 135 24.42 -1.39 -1.80
N ASP A 136 25.43 -1.50 -2.66
CA ASP A 136 25.55 -0.65 -3.84
C ASP A 136 24.47 -0.99 -4.89
N ALA A 137 24.17 -2.28 -5.09
CA ALA A 137 23.09 -2.72 -5.96
C ALA A 137 21.72 -2.29 -5.42
N PHE A 138 21.52 -2.41 -4.10
CA PHE A 138 20.33 -1.94 -3.41
C PHE A 138 20.12 -0.43 -3.59
N ARG A 139 21.13 0.39 -3.26
CA ARG A 139 21.08 1.86 -3.42
C ARG A 139 20.82 2.25 -4.86
N LYS A 140 21.54 1.67 -5.82
CA LYS A 140 21.35 1.94 -7.27
C LYS A 140 19.95 1.59 -7.75
N THR A 141 19.35 0.52 -7.23
CA THR A 141 17.97 0.13 -7.56
C THR A 141 16.98 1.21 -7.12
N ILE A 142 17.08 1.65 -5.86
CA ILE A 142 16.19 2.70 -5.33
C ILE A 142 16.42 4.04 -6.02
N GLU A 143 17.67 4.42 -6.26
CA GLU A 143 18.00 5.64 -7.01
C GLU A 143 17.38 5.64 -8.42
N SER A 144 17.46 4.50 -9.11
CA SER A 144 16.93 4.35 -10.48
C SER A 144 15.40 4.39 -10.49
N ALA A 145 14.74 3.74 -9.52
CA ALA A 145 13.30 3.82 -9.35
C ALA A 145 12.85 5.27 -9.05
N ALA A 146 13.51 5.93 -8.10
CA ALA A 146 13.23 7.32 -7.75
C ALA A 146 13.44 8.29 -8.93
N ALA A 147 14.49 8.10 -9.72
CA ALA A 147 14.73 8.87 -10.95
C ALA A 147 13.62 8.66 -11.99
N SER A 148 13.11 7.43 -12.12
CA SER A 148 11.98 7.12 -13.00
C SER A 148 10.69 7.84 -12.55
N PHE A 149 10.41 7.86 -11.25
CA PHE A 149 9.27 8.60 -10.72
C PHE A 149 9.40 10.11 -10.93
N LYS A 150 10.58 10.68 -10.66
CA LYS A 150 10.84 12.08 -10.97
C LYS A 150 10.60 12.39 -12.45
N LEU A 151 11.08 11.54 -13.36
CA LEU A 151 10.87 11.70 -14.81
C LEU A 151 9.38 11.75 -15.18
N HIS A 152 8.56 10.93 -14.53
CA HIS A 152 7.12 10.85 -14.80
C HIS A 152 6.29 11.98 -14.16
N GLY A 153 6.92 12.90 -13.41
CA GLY A 153 6.27 14.08 -12.86
C GLY A 153 5.96 14.02 -11.36
N PHE A 154 6.40 12.98 -10.65
CA PHE A 154 6.36 12.97 -9.19
C PHE A 154 7.32 14.02 -8.62
N LYS A 155 6.85 14.76 -7.61
CA LYS A 155 7.62 15.79 -6.92
C LYS A 155 8.20 15.26 -5.62
N ASP A 156 7.48 14.38 -4.93
CA ASP A 156 7.89 13.86 -3.64
C ASP A 156 8.05 12.34 -3.73
N VAL A 157 9.30 11.86 -3.66
CA VAL A 157 9.61 10.43 -3.59
C VAL A 157 9.93 10.08 -2.14
N VAL A 158 9.03 9.36 -1.49
CA VAL A 158 9.13 8.99 -0.08
C VAL A 158 9.73 7.59 0.04
N LEU A 159 10.76 7.42 0.85
CA LEU A 159 11.40 6.14 1.15
C LEU A 159 11.05 5.74 2.59
N ILE A 160 10.44 4.55 2.74
CA ILE A 160 10.17 3.92 4.04
C ILE A 160 10.76 2.51 4.06
N GLY A 161 11.27 2.07 5.21
CA GLY A 161 11.98 0.81 5.34
C GLY A 161 11.56 0.01 6.57
N GLU A 162 11.21 -1.26 6.39
CA GLU A 162 10.67 -2.14 7.44
C GLU A 162 11.73 -2.83 8.29
N HIS A 163 12.98 -2.88 7.83
CA HIS A 163 14.08 -3.51 8.55
C HIS A 163 15.21 -2.52 8.87
N GLY A 164 15.95 -2.83 9.94
CA GLY A 164 16.98 -1.95 10.48
C GLY A 164 18.26 -1.89 9.64
N SER A 165 18.60 -2.96 8.91
CA SER A 165 19.90 -3.13 8.24
C SER A 165 20.22 -2.05 7.21
N TYR A 166 19.20 -1.57 6.50
CA TYR A 166 19.36 -0.66 5.35
C TYR A 166 18.86 0.77 5.60
N GLN A 167 18.54 1.13 6.86
CA GLN A 167 18.04 2.48 7.17
C GLN A 167 19.04 3.58 6.79
N SER A 168 20.34 3.35 7.00
CA SER A 168 21.41 4.28 6.59
C SER A 168 21.51 4.41 5.07
N ASP A 169 21.29 3.31 4.34
CA ASP A 169 21.31 3.29 2.88
C ASP A 169 20.17 4.14 2.31
N LEU A 170 18.96 4.03 2.86
CA LEU A 170 17.82 4.87 2.46
C LEU A 170 18.09 6.36 2.70
N GLY A 171 18.70 6.70 3.84
CA GLY A 171 19.14 8.07 4.14
C GLY A 171 20.16 8.58 3.11
N ALA A 172 21.20 7.78 2.84
CA ALA A 172 22.24 8.13 1.88
C ALA A 172 21.69 8.32 0.45
N VAL A 173 20.75 7.46 0.03
CA VAL A 173 20.05 7.56 -1.26
C VAL A 173 19.25 8.86 -1.34
N ALA A 174 18.45 9.18 -0.32
CA ALA A 174 17.66 10.41 -0.31
C ALA A 174 18.55 11.66 -0.40
N GLU A 175 19.65 11.71 0.35
CA GLU A 175 20.63 12.80 0.28
C GLU A 175 21.28 12.91 -1.10
N ALA A 176 21.72 11.79 -1.68
CA ALA A 176 22.34 11.77 -3.00
C ALA A 176 21.38 12.24 -4.10
N LEU A 177 20.12 11.81 -4.04
CA LEU A 177 19.07 12.28 -4.95
C LEU A 177 18.82 13.78 -4.78
N ASN A 178 18.68 14.27 -3.55
CA ASN A 178 18.45 15.70 -3.29
C ASN A 178 19.60 16.59 -3.76
N ARG A 179 20.86 16.15 -3.63
CA ARG A 179 22.01 16.85 -4.25
C ARG A 179 21.87 16.92 -5.77
N ARG A 180 21.53 15.80 -6.43
CA ARG A 180 21.32 15.76 -7.90
C ARG A 180 20.09 16.55 -8.34
N TRP A 181 19.09 16.70 -7.49
CA TRP A 181 17.80 17.30 -7.81
C TRP A 181 17.67 18.75 -7.33
N ALA A 182 18.75 19.35 -6.82
CA ALA A 182 18.76 20.69 -6.24
C ALA A 182 18.14 21.77 -7.15
N ALA A 183 18.38 21.69 -8.46
CA ALA A 183 17.84 22.63 -9.46
C ALA A 183 16.45 22.25 -9.99
N THR A 184 15.75 21.32 -9.33
CA THR A 184 14.42 20.85 -9.73
C THR A 184 13.44 20.95 -8.56
N PRO A 185 12.12 20.94 -8.79
CA PRO A 185 11.13 20.92 -7.71
C PRO A 185 11.03 19.55 -7.01
N ALA A 186 11.68 18.50 -7.53
CA ALA A 186 11.56 17.16 -6.98
C ALA A 186 12.46 16.95 -5.75
N ARG A 187 11.99 16.18 -4.77
CA ARG A 187 12.69 15.84 -3.52
C ARG A 187 12.51 14.37 -3.18
N ALA A 188 13.57 13.78 -2.64
CA ALA A 188 13.55 12.46 -2.03
C ALA A 188 13.50 12.60 -0.51
N HIS A 189 12.60 11.88 0.14
CA HIS A 189 12.35 11.98 1.58
C HIS A 189 12.55 10.61 2.23
N PHE A 190 13.64 10.42 2.97
CA PHE A 190 13.75 9.27 3.85
C PHE A 190 12.99 9.54 5.15
N ILE A 191 12.06 8.65 5.51
CA ILE A 191 11.20 8.80 6.69
C ILE A 191 11.56 7.72 7.74
N PRO A 192 12.56 7.97 8.60
CA PRO A 192 12.97 7.02 9.64
C PRO A 192 11.88 6.81 10.70
N ASP A 193 10.92 7.73 10.80
CA ASP A 193 9.78 7.65 11.71
C ASP A 193 8.91 6.41 11.46
N TYR A 194 8.88 5.88 10.24
CA TYR A 194 8.23 4.61 9.95
C TYR A 194 8.82 3.47 10.80
N TYR A 195 10.15 3.29 10.74
CA TYR A 195 10.84 2.25 11.50
C TYR A 195 10.81 2.53 13.01
N ARG A 196 10.90 3.79 13.44
CA ARG A 196 10.76 4.17 14.86
C ARG A 196 9.38 3.85 15.42
N GLY A 197 8.32 3.99 14.61
CA GLY A 197 6.97 3.59 14.98
C GLY A 197 6.90 2.09 15.30
N ALA A 198 7.52 1.26 14.46
CA ALA A 198 7.52 -0.20 14.61
C ALA A 198 8.44 -0.70 15.72
N THR A 199 9.45 0.08 16.09
CA THR A 199 10.44 -0.27 17.12
C THR A 199 10.20 0.48 18.43
N THR A 200 10.72 1.71 18.55
CA THR A 200 10.70 2.50 19.78
C THR A 200 9.28 2.71 20.32
N ASP A 201 8.36 3.20 19.49
CA ASP A 201 7.03 3.58 19.95
C ASP A 201 6.19 2.34 20.29
N PHE A 202 6.24 1.32 19.43
CA PHE A 202 5.52 0.08 19.72
C PHE A 202 6.09 -0.64 20.96
N SER A 203 7.41 -0.60 21.17
CA SER A 203 8.01 -1.12 22.41
C SER A 203 7.50 -0.40 23.65
N LEU A 204 7.26 0.91 23.58
CA LEU A 204 6.67 1.68 24.68
C LEU A 204 5.21 1.27 24.93
N ILE A 205 4.42 1.10 23.87
CA ILE A 205 3.04 0.59 23.96
C ILE A 205 3.04 -0.78 24.63
N LEU A 206 3.88 -1.72 24.18
CA LEU A 206 3.97 -3.05 24.78
C LEU A 206 4.36 -2.99 26.26
N LYS A 207 5.32 -2.13 26.65
CA LYS A 207 5.65 -1.95 28.08
C LYS A 207 4.46 -1.46 28.91
N GLN A 208 3.67 -0.52 28.39
CA GLN A 208 2.45 -0.03 29.04
C GLN A 208 1.39 -1.14 29.20
N HIS A 209 1.41 -2.14 28.32
CA HIS A 209 0.55 -3.32 28.37
C HIS A 209 1.16 -4.52 29.10
N GLY A 210 2.22 -4.31 29.89
CA GLY A 210 2.79 -5.34 30.77
C GLY A 210 3.64 -6.39 30.07
N TYR A 211 4.26 -6.04 28.94
CA TYR A 211 5.32 -6.85 28.33
C TYR A 211 6.69 -6.37 28.82
N SER A 212 7.53 -7.33 29.19
CA SER A 212 8.91 -7.08 29.61
C SER A 212 9.81 -6.77 28.41
N ALA A 213 10.97 -6.15 28.68
CA ALA A 213 11.98 -5.93 27.64
C ALA A 213 12.49 -7.24 27.00
N ALA A 214 12.54 -8.32 27.78
CA ALA A 214 12.94 -9.65 27.31
C ALA A 214 11.92 -10.25 26.32
N GLU A 215 10.62 -10.05 26.55
CA GLU A 215 9.58 -10.49 25.61
C GLU A 215 9.60 -9.68 24.32
N ILE A 216 9.74 -8.36 24.44
CA ILE A 216 9.76 -7.44 23.29
C ILE A 216 10.96 -7.78 22.41
N GLY A 217 12.14 -7.86 23.01
CA GLY A 217 13.35 -8.22 22.31
C GLY A 217 13.74 -7.23 21.22
N THR A 218 14.59 -7.67 20.30
CA THR A 218 15.05 -6.89 19.15
C THR A 218 14.75 -7.55 17.81
N HIS A 219 14.39 -8.84 17.80
CA HIS A 219 14.07 -9.57 16.56
C HIS A 219 13.23 -10.82 16.85
N ALA A 220 12.18 -11.05 16.06
CA ALA A 220 11.24 -12.17 16.22
C ALA A 220 10.61 -12.31 17.63
N GLY A 221 10.61 -11.23 18.41
CA GLY A 221 9.95 -11.14 19.71
C GLY A 221 8.45 -10.79 19.59
N VAL A 222 7.87 -10.33 20.71
CA VAL A 222 6.43 -10.03 20.75
C VAL A 222 6.00 -8.92 19.79
N ALA A 223 6.87 -7.93 19.55
CA ALA A 223 6.56 -6.82 18.65
C ALA A 223 6.38 -7.32 17.20
N ASP A 224 7.39 -8.00 16.68
CA ASP A 224 7.39 -8.55 15.32
C ASP A 224 6.20 -9.48 15.07
N THR A 225 6.01 -10.40 16.00
CA THR A 225 4.97 -11.42 15.87
C THR A 225 3.58 -10.82 15.99
N SER A 226 3.35 -9.93 16.96
CA SER A 226 2.03 -9.28 17.13
C SER A 226 1.66 -8.41 15.93
N LEU A 227 2.60 -7.61 15.41
CA LEU A 227 2.38 -6.81 14.21
C LEU A 227 2.08 -7.70 12.99
N THR A 228 2.84 -8.78 12.81
CA THR A 228 2.59 -9.74 11.72
C THR A 228 1.24 -10.44 11.86
N MET A 229 0.81 -10.79 13.08
CA MET A 229 -0.52 -11.37 13.32
C MET A 229 -1.66 -10.42 12.92
N ALA A 230 -1.46 -9.11 13.06
CA ALA A 230 -2.46 -8.12 12.66
C ALA A 230 -2.47 -7.87 11.14
N VAL A 231 -1.29 -7.85 10.51
CA VAL A 231 -1.13 -7.55 9.08
C VAL A 231 -1.39 -8.77 8.19
N ALA A 232 -0.82 -9.92 8.53
CA ALA A 232 -0.80 -11.12 7.72
C ALA A 232 -0.82 -12.36 8.62
N PRO A 233 -1.96 -12.68 9.27
CA PRO A 233 -2.05 -13.77 10.25
C PRO A 233 -1.64 -15.13 9.68
N SER A 234 -1.84 -15.36 8.38
CA SER A 234 -1.41 -16.57 7.67
C SER A 234 0.11 -16.73 7.59
N MET A 235 0.90 -15.73 7.97
CA MET A 235 2.37 -15.80 8.04
C MET A 235 2.89 -16.18 9.43
N VAL A 236 2.00 -16.40 10.40
CA VAL A 236 2.37 -16.81 11.76
C VAL A 236 1.92 -18.25 11.99
N ARG A 237 2.87 -19.13 12.29
CA ARG A 237 2.65 -20.54 12.62
C ARG A 237 2.35 -20.65 14.11
N THR A 238 1.12 -20.37 14.51
CA THR A 238 0.70 -20.36 15.93
C THR A 238 0.97 -21.67 16.67
N GLY A 239 0.91 -22.81 15.97
CA GLY A 239 1.34 -24.11 16.52
C GLY A 239 2.84 -24.16 16.83
N ALA A 240 3.69 -23.75 15.88
CA ALA A 240 5.14 -23.68 16.07
C ALA A 240 5.52 -22.67 17.17
N LEU A 241 4.83 -21.53 17.23
CA LEU A 241 5.01 -20.52 18.28
C LEU A 241 4.80 -21.08 19.69
N LYS A 242 3.75 -21.89 19.87
CA LYS A 242 3.44 -22.52 21.16
C LYS A 242 4.36 -23.69 21.49
N ALA A 243 4.81 -24.42 20.47
CA ALA A 243 5.65 -25.62 20.63
C ALA A 243 7.15 -25.33 20.73
N ALA A 244 7.59 -24.11 20.40
CA ALA A 244 9.01 -23.75 20.42
C ALA A 244 9.60 -23.85 21.83
N ALA A 245 10.40 -24.90 22.04
CA ALA A 245 11.18 -25.09 23.25
C ALA A 245 12.33 -24.07 23.32
N ASP A 246 13.02 -23.86 22.20
CA ASP A 246 14.23 -23.04 22.10
C ASP A 246 13.94 -21.75 21.29
N LEU A 247 13.68 -20.66 22.01
CA LEU A 247 13.50 -19.32 21.44
C LEU A 247 14.74 -18.48 21.81
N ASP A 248 15.82 -18.72 21.08
CA ASP A 248 17.12 -18.10 21.31
C ASP A 248 17.82 -17.67 20.01
N ALA A 249 18.99 -17.05 20.15
CA ALA A 249 19.75 -16.52 19.03
C ALA A 249 20.24 -17.60 18.06
N VAL A 250 20.43 -18.85 18.53
CA VAL A 250 20.79 -20.00 17.66
C VAL A 250 19.63 -20.31 16.72
N ASN A 251 18.41 -20.17 17.21
CA ASN A 251 17.17 -20.33 16.44
C ASN A 251 16.65 -19.00 15.86
N GLY A 252 17.48 -17.95 15.83
CA GLY A 252 17.15 -16.69 15.16
C GLY A 252 16.14 -15.81 15.89
N VAL A 253 15.93 -16.05 17.20
CA VAL A 253 15.01 -15.28 18.04
C VAL A 253 15.78 -14.46 19.07
N TYR A 254 15.46 -13.18 19.16
CA TYR A 254 16.03 -12.25 20.13
C TYR A 254 14.87 -11.58 20.86
N GLY A 255 14.11 -12.35 21.64
CA GLY A 255 12.91 -11.95 22.34
C GLY A 255 12.10 -13.16 22.83
N ASP A 256 10.87 -12.94 23.31
CA ASP A 256 9.91 -14.04 23.57
C ASP A 256 8.55 -13.72 22.91
N PRO A 257 8.23 -14.35 21.77
CA PRO A 257 7.00 -14.10 21.05
C PRO A 257 5.77 -14.86 21.60
N ARG A 258 5.86 -15.65 22.67
CA ARG A 258 4.74 -16.53 23.10
C ARG A 258 3.46 -15.79 23.47
N ARG A 259 3.57 -14.55 24.00
CA ARG A 259 2.41 -13.71 24.36
C ARG A 259 1.88 -12.84 23.21
N SER A 260 2.36 -13.05 21.99
CA SER A 260 1.94 -12.27 20.82
C SER A 260 0.47 -12.43 20.49
N ASN A 261 -0.13 -11.34 20.01
CA ASN A 261 -1.52 -11.32 19.61
C ASN A 261 -1.80 -10.17 18.63
N ALA A 262 -2.83 -10.35 17.79
CA ALA A 262 -3.20 -9.35 16.79
C ALA A 262 -3.69 -8.02 17.39
N ALA A 263 -4.23 -8.01 18.61
CA ALA A 263 -4.71 -6.77 19.24
C ALA A 263 -3.57 -5.79 19.51
N MET A 264 -2.43 -6.26 20.02
CA MET A 264 -1.22 -5.43 20.13
C MET A 264 -0.69 -5.01 18.77
N GLY A 265 -0.73 -5.89 17.77
CA GLY A 265 -0.37 -5.55 16.39
C GLY A 265 -1.23 -4.44 15.79
N GLN A 266 -2.53 -4.40 16.11
CA GLN A 266 -3.42 -3.33 15.63
C GLN A 266 -3.04 -1.97 16.21
N LEU A 267 -2.62 -1.92 17.49
CA LEU A 267 -2.09 -0.69 18.10
C LEU A 267 -0.80 -0.24 17.41
N ALA A 268 0.06 -1.18 17.04
CA ALA A 268 1.28 -0.89 16.29
C ALA A 268 0.98 -0.29 14.91
N ILE A 269 0.04 -0.90 14.16
CA ILE A 269 -0.39 -0.39 12.84
C ILE A 269 -0.80 1.09 12.96
N GLU A 270 -1.70 1.42 13.90
CA GLU A 270 -2.18 2.79 14.05
C GLU A 270 -1.06 3.76 14.45
N ALA A 271 -0.16 3.35 15.37
CA ALA A 271 0.97 4.15 15.80
C ALA A 271 1.95 4.42 14.64
N ILE A 272 2.31 3.38 13.88
CA ILE A 272 3.22 3.48 12.73
C ILE A 272 2.61 4.40 11.66
N VAL A 273 1.36 4.16 11.27
CA VAL A 273 0.69 4.93 10.22
C VAL A 273 0.56 6.39 10.63
N THR A 274 0.06 6.67 11.85
CA THR A 274 -0.09 8.05 12.34
C THR A 274 1.24 8.79 12.35
N ARG A 275 2.27 8.17 12.92
CA ARG A 275 3.60 8.80 13.01
C ARG A 275 4.19 9.05 11.64
N THR A 276 4.14 8.07 10.74
CA THR A 276 4.71 8.17 9.40
C THR A 276 4.01 9.23 8.57
N VAL A 277 2.67 9.29 8.62
CA VAL A 277 1.89 10.33 7.93
C VAL A 277 2.26 11.72 8.43
N ALA A 278 2.40 11.90 9.76
CA ALA A 278 2.82 13.18 10.33
C ALA A 278 4.22 13.58 9.83
N ALA A 279 5.17 12.64 9.84
CA ALA A 279 6.54 12.88 9.38
C ALA A 279 6.59 13.23 7.89
N ILE A 280 5.84 12.53 7.04
CA ILE A 280 5.76 12.82 5.60
C ILE A 280 5.20 14.23 5.36
N LYS A 281 4.11 14.61 6.04
CA LYS A 281 3.53 15.95 5.91
C LYS A 281 4.52 17.05 6.28
N VAL A 282 5.30 16.85 7.35
CA VAL A 282 6.35 17.78 7.75
C VAL A 282 7.47 17.84 6.71
N ALA A 283 7.94 16.70 6.22
CA ALA A 283 9.01 16.62 5.23
C ALA A 283 8.66 17.36 3.93
N ILE A 284 7.46 17.09 3.39
CA ILE A 284 6.98 17.72 2.15
C ILE A 284 6.77 19.23 2.35
N THR A 285 6.18 19.67 3.47
CA THR A 285 5.92 21.10 3.72
C THR A 285 7.20 21.93 3.85
N ARG A 286 8.23 21.38 4.51
CA ARG A 286 9.54 22.05 4.67
C ARG A 286 10.25 22.29 3.35
N THR A 287 10.00 21.46 2.34
CA THR A 287 10.59 21.63 1.01
C THR A 287 9.82 22.59 0.10
N SER A 288 8.58 22.94 0.45
CA SER A 288 7.73 23.87 -0.30
C SER A 288 8.04 25.35 -0.04
N HIS A 289 8.80 25.66 1.01
CA HIS A 289 9.18 27.03 1.38
C HIS A 289 10.72 27.16 1.29
N PRO A 290 11.25 27.86 0.26
CA PRO A 290 12.68 28.08 0.11
C PRO A 290 13.26 29.00 1.20
#